data_AF-A0A0B1TKU8-F1
#
_entry.id   AF-A0A0B1TKU8-F1
#
_cell.length_a   1.000
_cell.length_b   1.000
_cell.length_c   1.000
_cell.angle_alpha   90.00
_cell.angle_beta   90.00
_cell.angle_gamma   90.00
#
_symmetry.space_group_name_H-M   'P 1'
#
loop_
_entity.id
_entity.type
_entity.pdbx_description
1 polymer ?
#
loop_
_entity_poly.entity_id
_entity_poly.type
_entity_poly.pdbx_seq_one_letter_code
_entity_poly.pdbx_strand_id
1 'polypeptide(L)'
;MRLKVFKGVTVVGESAIADMPTAVVSFYNEKITLPAIGVASGSYIRIYKNLKPFYQYNIPSAPIHKVEQEAWSKTCVKQLTHDQLYTVIQSLANEISPKQLTPLSQTLLVVKPEERSSFVNYYAIPKYVNSLQNPVGSCNQVLMSL
;
A
#
# COMPACT_ATOMS: atom_id res chain seq x y z
N MET A 1 -3.46 15.03 9.39
CA MET A 1 -2.34 15.79 10.00
C MET A 1 -2.06 17.06 9.19
N ARG A 2 -1.12 17.94 9.58
CA ARG A 2 -0.85 19.19 8.84
C ARG A 2 0.65 19.49 8.71
N LEU A 3 1.10 19.84 7.50
CA LEU A 3 2.43 20.37 7.21
C LEU A 3 2.42 21.87 7.48
N LYS A 4 3.25 22.35 8.41
CA LYS A 4 3.41 23.78 8.70
C LYS A 4 4.77 24.27 8.24
N VAL A 5 4.79 25.42 7.59
CA VAL A 5 6.00 26.08 7.11
C VAL A 5 6.20 27.35 7.91
N PHE A 6 7.38 27.52 8.49
CA PHE A 6 7.72 28.65 9.33
C PHE A 6 8.76 29.54 8.65
N LYS A 7 8.63 30.85 8.86
CA LYS A 7 9.65 31.85 8.52
C LYS A 7 9.94 32.65 9.79
N GLY A 8 11.05 32.33 10.45
CA GLY A 8 11.30 32.84 11.81
C GLY A 8 10.29 32.25 12.79
N VAL A 9 9.52 33.11 13.47
CA VAL A 9 8.50 32.72 14.45
C VAL A 9 7.08 32.65 13.87
N THR A 10 6.89 33.01 12.60
CA THR A 10 5.56 33.05 11.98
C THR A 10 5.34 31.84 11.09
N VAL A 11 4.11 31.30 11.11
CA VAL A 11 3.67 30.30 10.14
C VAL A 11 3.31 31.02 8.84
N VAL A 12 3.98 30.64 7.75
CA VAL A 12 3.78 31.25 6.42
C VAL A 12 3.04 30.34 5.45
N GLY A 13 2.86 29.07 5.81
CA GLY A 13 2.12 28.12 5.00
C GLY A 13 1.63 26.94 5.82
N GLU A 14 0.46 26.44 5.48
CA GLU A 14 -0.11 25.24 6.08
C GLU A 14 -0.76 24.39 4.98
N SER A 15 -0.58 23.07 5.06
CA SER A 15 -1.20 22.13 4.13
C SER A 15 -1.68 20.89 4.86
N ALA A 16 -2.89 20.44 4.56
CA ALA A 16 -3.40 19.19 5.10
C ALA A 16 -2.63 17.99 4.51
N ILE A 17 -2.33 17.03 5.38
CA ILE A 17 -1.77 15.73 5.01
C ILE A 17 -2.77 14.66 5.42
N ALA A 18 -3.05 13.72 4.52
CA ALA A 18 -3.99 12.63 4.74
C ALA A 18 -3.55 11.72 5.89
N ASP A 19 -2.32 11.19 5.81
CA ASP A 19 -1.81 10.20 6.75
C ASP A 19 -0.67 10.74 7.61
N MET A 20 -0.13 9.89 8.48
CA MET A 20 1.02 10.20 9.32
C MET A 20 2.30 10.33 8.45
N PRO A 21 2.99 11.48 8.49
CA PRO A 21 4.22 11.66 7.75
C PRO A 21 5.37 10.89 8.42
N THR A 22 6.16 10.18 7.63
CA THR A 22 7.34 9.44 8.10
C THR A 22 8.61 10.23 7.90
N ALA A 23 8.70 11.02 6.81
CA ALA A 23 9.88 11.80 6.48
C ALA A 23 9.52 13.03 5.63
N VAL A 24 10.36 14.05 5.72
CA VAL A 24 10.31 15.26 4.89
C VAL A 24 11.71 15.52 4.34
N VAL A 25 11.81 15.81 3.04
CA VAL A 25 13.08 16.11 2.37
C VAL A 25 12.91 17.27 1.41
N SER A 26 13.94 18.13 1.31
CA SER A 26 14.04 19.13 0.25
C SER A 26 14.96 18.62 -0.86
N PHE A 27 14.56 18.76 -2.11
CA PHE A 27 15.38 18.35 -3.25
C PHE A 27 15.23 19.31 -4.43
N TYR A 28 16.28 19.40 -5.24
CA TYR A 28 16.25 20.14 -6.50
C TYR A 28 15.89 19.20 -7.64
N ASN A 29 15.14 19.71 -8.60
CA ASN A 29 14.93 19.04 -9.88
C ASN A 29 15.75 19.83 -10.90
N GLU A 30 16.52 19.17 -11.76
CA GLU A 30 17.53 19.79 -12.66
C GLU A 30 17.00 20.98 -13.47
N LYS A 31 15.69 21.05 -13.72
CA LYS A 31 15.03 22.15 -14.47
C LYS A 31 14.47 23.28 -13.60
N ILE A 32 14.55 23.19 -12.27
CA ILE A 32 13.87 24.10 -11.34
C ILE A 32 14.89 24.75 -10.40
N THR A 33 14.88 26.08 -10.37
CA THR A 33 15.78 26.89 -9.56
C THR A 33 15.43 26.91 -8.06
N LEU A 34 14.18 26.60 -7.70
CA LEU A 34 13.70 26.51 -6.33
C LEU A 34 13.56 25.04 -5.88
N PRO A 35 13.97 24.69 -4.64
CA PRO A 35 13.82 23.33 -4.14
C PRO A 35 12.35 22.97 -3.96
N ALA A 36 12.02 21.73 -4.30
CA ALA A 36 10.74 21.12 -3.97
C ALA A 36 10.83 20.41 -2.61
N ILE A 37 9.68 20.20 -1.97
CA ILE A 37 9.57 19.47 -0.72
C ILE A 37 8.86 18.15 -0.98
N GLY A 38 9.52 17.03 -0.68
CA GLY A 38 8.93 15.70 -0.66
C GLY A 38 8.49 15.34 0.75
N VAL A 39 7.24 14.92 0.90
CA VAL A 39 6.68 14.42 2.16
C VAL A 39 6.26 12.96 1.95
N ALA A 40 6.94 12.04 2.64
CA ALA A 40 6.60 10.63 2.64
C ALA A 40 5.55 10.35 3.72
N SER A 41 4.46 9.69 3.33
CA SER A 41 3.31 9.42 4.18
C SER A 41 2.64 8.12 3.73
N GLY A 42 2.72 7.06 4.53
CA GLY A 42 2.22 5.74 4.14
C GLY A 42 2.87 5.22 2.84
N SER A 43 2.04 4.77 1.88
CA SER A 43 2.49 4.31 0.55
C SER A 43 2.57 5.43 -0.50
N TYR A 44 2.65 6.68 -0.05
CA TYR A 44 2.58 7.87 -0.89
C TYR A 44 3.75 8.82 -0.64
N ILE A 45 4.25 9.44 -1.69
CA ILE A 45 5.19 10.56 -1.61
C ILE A 45 4.51 11.77 -2.26
N ARG A 46 4.22 12.79 -1.46
CA ARG A 46 3.64 14.06 -1.94
C ARG A 46 4.75 15.08 -2.17
N ILE A 47 4.81 15.62 -3.38
CA ILE A 47 5.77 16.65 -3.77
C ILE A 47 5.05 18.00 -3.78
N TYR A 48 5.61 18.94 -3.04
CA TYR A 48 5.17 20.32 -2.95
C TYR A 48 6.17 21.22 -3.70
N LYS A 49 5.65 22.08 -4.59
CA LYS A 49 6.42 23.13 -5.25
C LYS A 49 5.87 24.48 -4.83
N ASN A 50 6.72 25.41 -4.43
CA ASN A 50 6.31 26.71 -3.91
C ASN A 50 5.25 26.58 -2.80
N LEU A 51 5.42 25.58 -1.92
CA LEU A 51 4.51 25.21 -0.83
C LEU A 51 3.11 24.76 -1.25
N LYS A 52 2.87 24.52 -2.55
CA LYS A 52 1.61 23.99 -3.07
C LYS A 52 1.78 22.52 -3.46
N PRO A 53 0.80 21.64 -3.18
CA PRO A 53 0.79 20.27 -3.70
C PRO A 53 0.93 20.30 -5.22
N PHE A 54 1.92 19.58 -5.75
CA PHE A 54 2.21 19.53 -7.19
C PHE A 54 2.02 18.13 -7.76
N TYR A 55 2.48 17.11 -7.03
CA TYR A 55 2.43 15.74 -7.50
C TYR A 55 2.28 14.78 -6.33
N GLN A 56 1.59 13.67 -6.55
CA GLN A 56 1.54 12.55 -5.63
C GLN A 56 2.05 11.31 -6.35
N TYR A 57 3.14 10.75 -5.83
CA TYR A 57 3.63 9.45 -6.23
C TYR A 57 2.99 8.38 -5.36
N ASN A 58 2.45 7.34 -6.00
CA ASN A 58 1.96 6.15 -5.32
C ASN A 58 2.99 5.04 -5.53
N ILE A 59 3.42 4.39 -4.45
CA ILE A 59 4.32 3.24 -4.54
C ILE A 59 3.61 2.12 -5.32
N PRO A 60 4.26 1.53 -6.35
CA PRO A 60 3.66 0.43 -7.10
C PRO A 60 3.46 -0.77 -6.17
N SER A 61 2.30 -1.43 -6.28
CA SER A 61 2.05 -2.68 -5.55
C SER A 61 3.06 -3.74 -5.95
N ALA A 62 3.59 -4.46 -4.95
CA ALA A 62 4.45 -5.61 -5.21
C ALA A 62 3.69 -6.68 -6.01
N PRO A 63 4.37 -7.41 -6.92
CA PRO A 63 3.74 -8.47 -7.68
C PRO A 63 3.30 -9.59 -6.72
N ILE A 64 2.03 -9.97 -6.84
CA ILE A 64 1.39 -11.01 -6.06
C ILE A 64 1.59 -12.35 -6.75
N HIS A 65 1.92 -13.38 -5.98
CA HIS A 65 2.12 -14.71 -6.53
C HIS A 65 0.80 -15.31 -7.03
N LYS A 66 0.82 -15.92 -8.24
CA LYS A 66 -0.41 -16.44 -8.88
C LYS A 66 -1.13 -17.49 -8.03
N VAL A 67 -0.38 -18.39 -7.40
CA VAL A 67 -0.95 -19.45 -6.53
C VAL A 67 -1.68 -18.85 -5.33
N GLU A 68 -1.11 -17.82 -4.72
CA GLU A 68 -1.75 -17.11 -3.60
C GLU A 68 -3.04 -16.42 -4.06
N GLN A 69 -2.98 -15.69 -5.17
CA GLN A 69 -4.14 -14.99 -5.74
C GLN A 69 -5.27 -15.97 -6.06
N GLU A 70 -4.96 -17.13 -6.67
CA GLU A 70 -5.94 -18.15 -6.98
C GLU A 70 -6.54 -18.80 -5.73
N ALA A 71 -5.73 -19.07 -4.70
CA ALA A 71 -6.21 -19.67 -3.45
C ALA A 71 -7.21 -18.75 -2.74
N TRP A 72 -6.91 -17.45 -2.65
CA TRP A 72 -7.83 -16.47 -2.09
C TRP A 72 -9.09 -16.29 -2.93
N SER A 73 -8.96 -16.31 -4.27
CA SER A 73 -10.10 -16.23 -5.18
C SER A 73 -11.04 -17.43 -5.05
N LYS A 74 -10.49 -18.65 -5.01
CA LYS A 74 -11.25 -19.90 -4.80
C LYS A 74 -11.94 -19.94 -3.45
N THR A 75 -11.29 -19.41 -2.40
CA THR A 75 -11.90 -19.30 -1.07
C THR A 75 -13.05 -18.30 -1.05
N CYS A 76 -12.92 -17.17 -1.76
CA CYS A 76 -13.97 -16.17 -1.90
C CYS A 76 -15.25 -16.74 -2.53
N VAL A 77 -15.12 -17.65 -3.50
CA VAL A 77 -16.24 -18.33 -4.14
C VAL A 77 -16.65 -19.63 -3.43
N LYS A 78 -16.14 -19.88 -2.22
CA LYS A 78 -16.41 -21.06 -1.38
C LYS A 78 -16.07 -22.40 -2.06
N GLN A 79 -15.14 -22.40 -3.01
CA GLN A 79 -14.63 -23.62 -3.66
C GLN A 79 -13.48 -24.27 -2.88
N LEU A 80 -12.85 -23.54 -1.96
CA LEU A 80 -11.74 -24.00 -1.13
C LEU A 80 -12.11 -23.83 0.34
N THR A 81 -11.82 -24.83 1.18
CA THR A 81 -12.04 -24.72 2.63
C THR A 81 -10.95 -23.89 3.31
N HIS A 82 -11.21 -23.39 4.52
CA HIS A 82 -10.25 -22.57 5.27
C HIS A 82 -8.93 -23.32 5.54
N ASP A 83 -9.01 -24.61 5.87
CA ASP A 83 -7.82 -25.44 6.13
C ASP A 83 -7.03 -25.72 4.85
N GLN A 84 -7.72 -25.90 3.72
CA GLN A 84 -7.08 -26.06 2.42
C GLN A 84 -6.39 -24.76 1.99
N LEU A 85 -7.01 -23.60 2.19
CA LEU A 85 -6.37 -22.30 1.96
C LEU A 85 -5.07 -22.18 2.77
N TYR A 86 -5.15 -22.44 4.08
CA TYR A 86 -3.98 -22.38 4.95
C TYR A 86 -2.86 -23.31 4.46
N THR A 87 -3.20 -24.55 4.10
CA THR A 87 -2.23 -25.54 3.61
C THR A 87 -1.53 -25.07 2.33
N VAL A 88 -2.29 -24.51 1.38
CA VAL A 88 -1.73 -23.98 0.12
C VAL A 88 -0.81 -22.77 0.37
N ILE A 89 -1.22 -21.86 1.27
CA ILE A 89 -0.40 -20.69 1.60
C ILE A 89 0.85 -21.11 2.39
N GLN A 90 0.74 -22.10 3.28
CA GLN A 90 1.86 -22.66 4.03
C GLN A 90 2.88 -23.36 3.11
N SER A 91 2.41 -24.17 2.16
CA SER A 91 3.31 -24.82 1.20
C SER A 91 4.03 -23.79 0.33
N LEU A 92 3.29 -22.79 -0.16
CA LEU A 92 3.88 -21.69 -0.94
C LEU A 92 4.91 -20.91 -0.11
N ALA A 93 4.63 -20.62 1.16
CA ALA A 93 5.56 -19.93 2.05
C ALA A 93 6.89 -20.68 2.21
N ASN A 94 6.84 -22.02 2.24
CA ASN A 94 8.03 -22.87 2.32
C ASN A 94 8.85 -22.87 1.02
N GLU A 95 8.21 -22.69 -0.14
CA GLU A 95 8.86 -22.65 -1.45
C GLU A 95 9.53 -21.30 -1.76
N ILE A 96 8.80 -20.18 -1.56
CA ILE A 96 9.24 -18.84 -2.02
C ILE A 96 9.65 -17.88 -0.89
N SER A 97 9.67 -18.35 0.35
CA SER A 97 9.83 -17.56 1.58
C SER A 97 8.58 -16.75 1.96
N PRO A 98 8.19 -16.68 3.25
CA PRO A 98 7.05 -15.90 3.71
C PRO A 98 7.11 -14.41 3.34
N LYS A 99 8.32 -13.85 3.16
CA LYS A 99 8.53 -12.43 2.84
C LYS A 99 8.01 -12.03 1.46
N GLN A 100 7.84 -13.00 0.55
CA GLN A 100 7.36 -12.76 -0.81
C GLN A 100 5.82 -12.85 -0.92
N LEU A 101 5.15 -13.30 0.13
CA LEU A 101 3.69 -13.35 0.20
C LEU A 101 3.10 -11.98 0.54
N THR A 102 1.82 -11.77 0.24
CA THR A 102 1.14 -10.53 0.66
C THR A 102 1.02 -10.45 2.19
N PRO A 103 0.90 -9.23 2.76
CA PRO A 103 0.69 -9.06 4.20
C PRO A 103 -0.51 -9.82 4.75
N LEU A 104 -1.55 -10.03 3.93
CA LEU A 104 -2.73 -10.80 4.31
C LEU A 104 -2.39 -12.28 4.54
N SER A 105 -1.69 -12.90 3.58
CA SER A 105 -1.24 -14.29 3.69
C SER A 105 -0.21 -14.48 4.80
N GLN A 106 0.70 -13.53 4.98
CA GLN A 106 1.63 -13.54 6.12
C GLN A 106 0.88 -13.50 7.46
N THR A 107 -0.17 -12.68 7.56
CA THR A 107 -1.00 -12.61 8.77
C THR A 107 -1.72 -13.94 9.00
N LEU A 108 -2.30 -14.55 7.95
CA LEU A 108 -2.96 -15.86 8.05
C LEU A 108 -2.05 -16.95 8.63
N LEU A 109 -0.75 -16.93 8.29
CA LEU A 109 0.24 -17.89 8.81
C LEU A 109 0.50 -17.74 10.32
N VAL A 110 0.40 -16.52 10.84
CA VAL A 110 0.64 -16.20 12.26
C VAL A 110 -0.64 -16.36 13.11
N VAL A 111 -1.82 -16.25 12.50
CA VAL A 111 -3.11 -16.40 13.20
C VAL A 111 -3.24 -17.80 13.80
N LYS A 112 -3.72 -17.85 15.05
CA LYS A 112 -3.91 -19.08 15.80
C LYS A 112 -4.97 -19.98 15.15
N PRO A 113 -4.82 -21.32 15.21
CA PRO A 113 -5.75 -22.25 14.56
C PRO A 113 -7.23 -21.99 14.86
N GLU A 114 -7.56 -21.67 16.11
CA GLU A 114 -8.93 -21.39 16.57
C GLU A 114 -9.57 -20.15 15.92
N GLU A 115 -8.78 -19.17 15.50
CA GLU A 115 -9.25 -17.90 14.94
C GLU A 115 -9.21 -17.85 13.41
N ARG A 116 -8.53 -18.82 12.77
CA ARG A 116 -8.33 -18.85 11.30
C ARG A 116 -9.64 -18.84 10.53
N SER A 117 -10.62 -19.63 10.95
CA SER A 117 -11.91 -19.69 10.26
C SER A 117 -12.62 -18.33 10.27
N SER A 118 -12.62 -17.64 11.40
CA SER A 118 -13.19 -16.30 11.54
C SER A 118 -12.43 -15.27 10.70
N PHE A 119 -11.10 -15.35 10.70
CA PHE A 119 -10.25 -14.49 9.88
C PHE A 119 -10.52 -14.68 8.39
N VAL A 120 -10.51 -15.92 7.90
CA VAL A 120 -10.75 -16.22 6.49
C VAL A 120 -12.15 -15.77 6.07
N ASN A 121 -13.18 -16.02 6.88
CA ASN A 121 -14.53 -15.53 6.60
C ASN A 121 -14.60 -13.99 6.46
N TYR A 122 -13.82 -13.27 7.26
CA TYR A 122 -13.79 -11.80 7.21
C TYR A 122 -13.03 -11.28 5.99
N TYR A 123 -11.94 -11.92 5.58
CA TYR A 123 -11.08 -11.43 4.49
C TYR A 123 -11.40 -12.04 3.13
N ALA A 124 -12.08 -13.19 3.06
CA ALA A 124 -12.52 -13.84 1.81
C ALA A 124 -13.78 -13.19 1.20
N ILE A 125 -13.85 -11.86 1.23
CA ILE A 125 -14.88 -11.06 0.54
C ILE A 125 -14.26 -10.39 -0.69
N PRO A 126 -15.05 -10.17 -1.77
CA PRO A 126 -14.53 -9.62 -3.03
C PRO A 126 -13.76 -8.32 -2.87
N LYS A 127 -14.14 -7.46 -1.90
CA LYS A 127 -13.45 -6.21 -1.60
C LYS A 127 -11.94 -6.41 -1.35
N TYR A 128 -11.57 -7.40 -0.54
CA TYR A 128 -10.17 -7.65 -0.20
C TYR A 128 -9.48 -8.54 -1.24
N VAL A 129 -10.19 -9.51 -1.81
CA VAL A 129 -9.66 -10.40 -2.85
C VAL A 129 -9.33 -9.62 -4.14
N ASN A 130 -10.14 -8.62 -4.49
CA ASN A 130 -9.85 -7.74 -5.63
C ASN A 130 -8.59 -6.88 -5.39
N SER A 131 -8.25 -6.57 -4.13
CA SER A 131 -6.99 -5.89 -3.80
C SER A 131 -5.77 -6.81 -3.93
N LEU A 132 -5.97 -8.12 -4.01
CA LEU A 132 -4.94 -9.13 -4.28
C LEU A 132 -4.77 -9.42 -5.77
N GLN A 133 -5.28 -8.54 -6.64
CA GLN A 133 -5.04 -8.64 -8.08
C GLN A 133 -3.85 -7.79 -8.46
N ASN A 134 -2.91 -8.38 -9.20
CA ASN A 134 -1.84 -7.61 -9.82
C ASN A 134 -2.46 -6.53 -10.71
N PRO A 135 -2.06 -5.26 -10.60
CA PRO A 135 -2.57 -4.22 -11.47
C PRO A 135 -2.26 -4.61 -12.92
N VAL A 136 -3.31 -4.77 -13.72
CA VAL A 136 -3.19 -4.86 -15.17
C VAL A 136 -2.63 -3.50 -15.61
N GLY A 137 -1.43 -3.49 -16.18
CA GLY A 137 -0.60 -2.30 -16.36
C GLY A 137 -1.38 -1.05 -16.77
N SER A 138 -1.68 -0.20 -15.80
CA SER A 138 -2.01 1.20 -16.05
C SER A 138 -1.19 2.02 -15.07
N CYS A 139 -0.14 2.63 -15.60
CA CYS A 139 0.54 3.75 -14.97
C CYS A 139 -0.49 4.88 -14.86
N ASN A 140 -1.29 4.88 -13.79
CA ASN A 140 -2.22 5.98 -13.54
C ASN A 140 -1.41 7.18 -13.05
N GLN A 141 -0.90 7.95 -14.01
CA GLN A 141 -0.62 9.37 -13.83
C GLN A 141 -1.94 10.06 -13.49
N VAL A 142 -2.30 10.10 -12.21
CA VAL A 142 -3.26 11.11 -11.76
C VAL A 142 -2.49 12.43 -11.73
N LEU A 143 -2.37 13.03 -12.91
CA LEU A 143 -2.10 14.45 -13.04
C LEU A 143 -3.32 15.13 -12.40
N MET A 144 -3.19 15.62 -11.17
CA MET A 144 -4.19 16.57 -10.68
C MET A 144 -4.06 17.82 -11.54
N SER A 145 -4.96 17.91 -12.52
CA SER A 145 -5.25 19.12 -13.27
C SER A 145 -5.58 20.24 -12.28
N LEU A 146 -4.68 21.22 -12.21
CA LEU A 146 -5.01 22.58 -11.79
C LEU A 146 -5.77 23.27 -12.93
#